data_AF-A0A1Y4E3J4-F1
#
_entry.id   AF-A0A1Y4E3J4-F1
#
_cell.length_a   1.000
_cell.length_b   1.000
_cell.length_c   1.000
_cell.angle_alpha   90.00
_cell.angle_beta   90.00
_cell.angle_gamma   90.00
#
_symmetry.space_group_name_H-M   'P 1'
#
loop_
_entity.id
_entity.type
_entity.pdbx_description
1 polymer ?
#
loop_
_entity_poly.entity_id
_entity_poly.type
_entity_poly.pdbx_seq_one_letter_code
_entity_poly.pdbx_strand_id
1 'polypeptide(L)'
;MLEVTVLRPYAQFPDETVIAYSDIREDQTVEIAIERPRDWGFDSARCLMPAYRWFDIDGFSDKDLAGFELFLRNNAPLIFEFANDPNSGWRAA
;
A
#
# COMPACT_ATOMS: atom_id res chain seq x y z
N MET A 1 9.67 20.95 -8.21
CA MET A 1 8.32 20.62 -7.69
C MET A 1 8.45 19.24 -7.10
N LEU A 2 8.18 19.05 -5.81
CA LEU A 2 8.12 17.69 -5.26
C LEU A 2 6.81 17.10 -5.75
N GLU A 3 6.87 15.98 -6.48
CA GLU A 3 5.66 15.21 -6.79
C GLU A 3 5.06 14.72 -5.48
N VAL A 4 3.86 15.20 -5.15
CA VAL A 4 3.08 14.63 -4.06
C VAL A 4 2.44 13.37 -4.62
N THR A 5 2.92 12.20 -4.20
CA THR A 5 2.25 10.94 -4.53
C THR A 5 0.89 10.91 -3.84
N VAL A 6 -0.19 10.88 -4.63
CA VAL A 6 -1.55 10.65 -4.11
C VAL A 6 -1.71 9.17 -3.85
N LEU A 7 -2.14 8.83 -2.63
CA LEU A 7 -2.44 7.46 -2.24
C LEU A 7 -3.94 7.28 -2.05
N ARG A 8 -4.46 6.15 -2.48
CA ARG A 8 -5.87 5.78 -2.33
C ARG A 8 -5.98 4.52 -1.45
N PRO A 9 -6.96 4.45 -0.54
CA PRO A 9 -7.15 3.28 0.30
C PRO A 9 -7.52 2.07 -0.56
N TYR A 10 -6.93 0.92 -0.24
CA TYR A 10 -7.24 -0.38 -0.83
C TYR A 10 -8.00 -1.27 0.16
N ALA A 11 -7.49 -1.38 1.39
CA ALA A 11 -8.05 -2.23 2.42
C ALA A 11 -7.84 -1.62 3.81
N GLN A 12 -8.77 -1.93 4.73
CA GLN A 12 -8.64 -1.64 6.15
C GLN A 12 -8.90 -2.92 6.95
N PHE A 13 -8.04 -3.19 7.94
CA PHE A 13 -8.10 -4.37 8.80
C PHE A 13 -8.76 -4.04 10.15
N PRO A 14 -9.20 -5.05 10.93
CA PRO A 14 -9.81 -4.82 12.24
C PRO A 14 -8.93 -4.13 13.28
N ASP A 15 -7.61 -4.23 13.15
CA ASP A 15 -6.63 -3.55 14.01
C ASP A 15 -6.31 -2.12 13.53
N GLU A 16 -7.17 -1.58 12.68
CA GLU A 16 -7.05 -0.25 12.07
C GLU A 16 -5.86 -0.09 11.11
N THR A 17 -5.17 -1.19 10.74
CA THR A 17 -4.19 -1.15 9.66
C THR A 17 -4.86 -0.75 8.36
N VAL A 18 -4.32 0.25 7.66
CA VAL A 18 -4.75 0.68 6.33
C VAL A 18 -3.65 0.35 5.33
N ILE A 19 -4.03 -0.24 4.19
CA ILE A 19 -3.18 -0.39 3.02
C ILE A 19 -3.69 0.56 1.95
N ALA A 20 -2.81 1.40 1.42
CA ALA A 20 -3.08 2.35 0.35
C ALA A 20 -2.07 2.19 -0.79
N TYR A 21 -2.46 2.59 -2.00
CA TYR A 21 -1.65 2.45 -3.22
C TYR A 21 -1.57 3.77 -4.00
N SER A 22 -0.49 3.97 -4.75
CA SER A 22 -0.34 5.07 -5.71
C SER A 22 -0.96 4.73 -7.07
N ASP A 23 -1.10 5.74 -7.93
CA ASP A 23 -1.23 5.49 -9.38
C ASP A 23 0.01 4.75 -9.91
N ILE A 24 -0.14 4.09 -11.06
CA ILE A 24 1.00 3.47 -11.74
C ILE A 24 2.02 4.54 -12.14
N ARG A 25 3.27 4.33 -11.75
CA ARG A 25 4.38 5.24 -12.03
C ARG A 25 4.91 5.05 -13.45
N GLU A 26 5.71 6.01 -13.91
CA GLU A 26 6.35 5.92 -15.23
C GLU A 26 7.19 4.65 -15.38
N ASP A 27 7.86 4.21 -14.31
CA ASP A 27 8.66 2.98 -14.26
C ASP A 27 7.83 1.69 -14.10
N GLN A 28 6.51 1.78 -14.28
CA GLN A 28 5.54 0.69 -14.15
C GLN A 28 5.47 0.09 -12.74
N THR A 29 5.93 0.83 -11.72
CA THR A 29 5.77 0.43 -10.33
C THR A 29 4.55 1.04 -9.69
N VAL A 30 4.08 0.40 -8.62
CA VAL A 30 3.05 0.93 -7.72
C VAL A 30 3.67 0.96 -6.33
N GLU A 31 3.57 2.10 -5.66
CA GLU A 31 3.94 2.21 -4.25
C GLU A 31 2.75 1.90 -3.37
N ILE A 32 3.01 1.05 -2.38
CA ILE A 32 2.09 0.70 -1.31
C ILE A 32 2.54 1.41 -0.04
N ALA A 33 1.59 2.02 0.65
CA ALA A 33 1.76 2.50 2.01
C ALA A 33 0.91 1.67 2.97
N ILE A 34 1.51 1.27 4.08
CA ILE A 34 0.83 0.55 5.15
C ILE A 34 1.02 1.36 6.43
N GLU A 35 -0.08 1.67 7.11
CA GLU A 35 -0.06 2.41 8.37
C GLU A 35 -0.99 1.73 9.39
N ARG A 36 -0.54 1.62 10.64
CA ARG A 36 -1.34 1.13 11.77
C ARG A 36 -1.16 2.07 12.96
N PRO A 37 -2.23 2.57 13.60
CA PRO A 37 -2.10 3.45 14.75
C PRO A 37 -1.44 2.73 15.94
N ARG A 38 -0.65 3.48 16.72
CA ARG A 38 -0.07 3.08 18.01
C ARG A 38 -0.12 4.25 19.00
N ASP A 39 0.09 3.97 20.29
CA ASP A 39 -0.07 4.95 21.39
C ASP A 39 0.60 6.33 21.16
N TRP A 40 1.72 6.37 20.42
CA TRP A 40 2.49 7.59 20.15
C TRP A 40 2.65 7.92 18.66
N GLY A 41 1.77 7.41 17.79
CA GLY A 41 1.79 7.72 16.35
C GLY A 41 1.33 6.55 15.50
N PHE A 42 2.15 6.15 14.52
CA PHE A 42 1.86 5.05 13.62
C PHE A 42 3.05 4.11 13.49
N ASP A 43 2.78 2.81 13.38
CA ASP A 43 3.65 1.92 12.63
C ASP A 43 3.46 2.23 11.14
N SER A 44 4.53 2.22 10.36
CA SER A 44 4.47 2.51 8.92
C SER A 44 5.44 1.64 8.12
N ALA A 45 5.08 1.32 6.88
CA ALA A 45 5.96 0.68 5.92
C ALA A 45 5.58 1.09 4.49
N ARG A 46 6.58 1.16 3.61
CA ARG A 46 6.39 1.32 2.17
C ARG A 46 6.86 0.09 1.40
N CYS A 47 6.22 -0.20 0.29
CA CYS A 47 6.60 -1.30 -0.60
C CYS A 47 6.45 -0.92 -2.07
N LEU A 48 7.48 -1.18 -2.90
CA LEU A 48 7.40 -1.05 -4.36
C LEU A 48 7.08 -2.39 -5.01
N MET A 49 5.92 -2.46 -5.66
CA MET A 49 5.49 -3.59 -6.50
C MET A 49 5.86 -3.34 -7.97
N PRO A 50 6.15 -4.39 -8.77
CA PRO A 50 6.00 -5.83 -8.47
C PRO A 50 7.24 -6.46 -7.83
N ALA A 51 8.28 -5.68 -7.51
CA ALA A 51 9.50 -6.21 -6.93
C ALA A 51 9.36 -6.62 -5.45
N TYR A 52 8.27 -6.20 -4.79
CA TYR A 52 8.04 -6.37 -3.35
C TYR A 52 9.21 -5.83 -2.52
N ARG A 53 9.73 -4.66 -2.93
CA ARG A 53 10.86 -4.02 -2.24
C ARG A 53 10.33 -3.15 -1.12
N TRP A 54 10.61 -3.55 0.11
CA TRP A 54 10.24 -2.82 1.31
C TRP A 54 11.24 -1.71 1.66
N PHE A 55 10.74 -0.58 2.16
CA PHE A 55 11.52 0.57 2.64
C PHE A 55 10.69 1.42 3.62
N ASP A 56 11.35 2.37 4.28
CA ASP A 56 10.72 3.26 5.29
C ASP A 56 9.87 2.50 6.31
N ILE A 57 10.44 1.45 6.91
CA ILE A 57 9.78 0.60 7.89
C ILE A 57 10.01 1.17 9.29
N ASP A 58 8.93 1.45 10.01
CA ASP A 58 8.89 1.79 11.43
C ASP A 58 7.82 0.94 12.14
N GLY A 59 8.20 0.24 13.20
CA GLY A 59 7.27 -0.43 14.11
C GLY A 59 6.73 -1.80 13.68
N PHE A 60 6.70 -2.11 12.37
CA PHE A 60 6.32 -3.45 11.90
C PHE A 60 7.44 -4.48 12.07
N SER A 61 7.09 -5.68 12.52
CA SER A 61 8.01 -6.81 12.62
C SER A 61 8.17 -7.56 11.29
N ASP A 62 9.20 -8.38 11.14
CA ASP A 62 9.38 -9.25 9.97
C ASP A 62 8.16 -10.16 9.72
N LYS A 63 7.48 -10.59 10.79
CA LYS A 63 6.28 -11.41 10.69
C LYS A 63 5.10 -10.61 10.12
N ASP A 64 4.96 -9.34 10.51
CA ASP A 64 3.94 -8.45 9.96
C ASP A 64 4.21 -8.21 8.48
N LEU A 65 5.45 -7.88 8.11
CA LEU A 65 5.86 -7.65 6.72
C LEU A 65 5.63 -8.88 5.84
N ALA A 66 5.92 -10.09 6.34
CA ALA A 66 5.64 -11.33 5.62
C ALA A 66 4.13 -11.54 5.39
N GLY A 67 3.30 -11.19 6.38
CA GLY A 67 1.84 -11.21 6.26
C GLY A 67 1.33 -10.23 5.21
N PHE A 68 1.85 -8.99 5.23
CA PHE A 68 1.51 -7.98 4.24
C PHE A 68 2.00 -8.37 2.85
N GLU A 69 3.20 -8.92 2.70
CA GLU A 69 3.69 -9.37 1.39
C GLU A 69 2.80 -10.46 0.80
N LEU A 70 2.37 -11.44 1.60
CA LEU A 70 1.42 -12.46 1.16
C LEU A 70 0.10 -11.83 0.71
N PHE A 71 -0.43 -10.89 1.49
CA PHE A 71 -1.63 -10.15 1.13
C PHE A 71 -1.47 -9.40 -0.20
N LEU A 72 -0.38 -8.65 -0.37
CA LEU A 72 -0.09 -7.90 -1.59
C LEU A 72 0.08 -8.82 -2.80
N ARG A 73 0.76 -9.96 -2.66
CA ARG A 73 0.91 -10.96 -3.73
C ARG A 73 -0.45 -11.51 -4.20
N ASN A 74 -1.33 -11.83 -3.26
CA ASN A 74 -2.66 -12.36 -3.58
C ASN A 74 -3.57 -11.32 -4.24
N ASN A 75 -3.32 -10.04 -3.99
CA ASN A 75 -4.14 -8.93 -4.49
C ASN A 75 -3.50 -8.16 -5.66
N ALA A 76 -2.27 -8.51 -6.07
CA ALA A 76 -1.49 -7.74 -7.01
C ALA A 76 -2.22 -7.43 -8.33
N PRO A 77 -2.90 -8.39 -9.00
CA PRO A 77 -3.61 -8.09 -10.24
C PRO A 77 -4.63 -6.95 -10.08
N LEU A 78 -5.41 -6.95 -9.00
CA LEU A 78 -6.45 -5.97 -8.74
C LEU A 78 -5.86 -4.60 -8.34
N ILE A 79 -4.79 -4.60 -7.54
CA ILE A 79 -4.08 -3.36 -7.19
C ILE A 79 -3.53 -2.67 -8.45
N PHE A 80 -2.91 -3.43 -9.36
CA PHE A 80 -2.41 -2.88 -10.62
C PHE A 80 -3.53 -2.40 -11.55
N GLU A 81 -4.66 -3.11 -11.60
CA GLU A 81 -5.84 -2.66 -12.35
C GLU A 81 -6.33 -1.29 -11.85
N PHE A 82 -6.48 -1.13 -10.53
CA PHE A 82 -6.92 0.12 -9.93
C PHE A 82 -5.88 1.25 -10.06
N ALA A 83 -4.59 0.94 -9.94
CA ALA A 83 -3.52 1.91 -10.13
C ALA A 83 -3.41 2.42 -11.57
N ASN A 84 -3.85 1.63 -12.54
CA ASN A 84 -3.78 1.97 -13.97
C ASN A 84 -4.98 2.80 -14.45
N ASP A 85 -6.14 2.71 -13.79
CA ASP A 85 -7.30 3.55 -14.09
C ASP A 85 -7.81 4.29 -12.83
N PRO A 86 -7.19 5.44 -12.49
CA PRO A 86 -7.54 6.21 -11.30
C PRO A 86 -8.96 6.79 -11.33
N ASN A 87 -9.60 6.82 -12.51
CA ASN A 87 -10.93 7.35 -12.75
C ASN A 87 -12.00 6.25 -12.91
N SER A 88 -11.62 4.96 -12.93
CA SER A 88 -12.54 3.82 -13.01
C SER A 88 -13.47 3.69 -11.80
N GLY A 89 -13.20 4.42 -10.73
CA GLY A 89 -14.13 4.65 -9.63
C GLY A 89 -14.23 3.46 -8.68
N TRP A 90 -13.64 3.60 -7.50
CA TRP A 90 -14.17 2.92 -6.34
C TRP A 90 -15.62 3.42 -6.15
N ARG A 91 -16.60 2.56 -6.39
CA ARG A 91 -17.93 2.70 -5.80
C ARG A 91 -17.92 1.70 -4.67
N ALA A 92 -17.96 2.18 -3.43
CA ALA A 92 -18.29 1.35 -2.29
C ALA A 92 -19.50 0.49 -2.66
N ALA A 93 -19.36 -0.84 -2.62
CA ALA A 93 -20.49 -1.72 -2.49
C ALA A 93 -21.01 -1.65 -1.04
#